data_AF-A0A7X6T0Z6-F1
#
_entry.id   AF-A0A7X6T0Z6-F1
#
_cell.length_a   1.000
_cell.length_b   1.000
_cell.length_c   1.000
_cell.angle_alpha   90.00
_cell.angle_beta   90.00
_cell.angle_gamma   90.00
#
_symmetry.space_group_name_H-M   'P 1'
#
loop_
_entity.id
_entity.type
_entity.pdbx_description
1 polymer ?
#
loop_
_entity_poly.entity_id
_entity_poly.type
_entity_poly.pdbx_seq_one_letter_code
_entity_poly.pdbx_strand_id
1 'polypeptide(L)'
;MNKKFGFIKPAIDAHTLGITSVSELLLECGYEVVVGDERLSKALNDYRSSIKRQIILDWIIEQQLDGFGISYRLDHDDAIHMVGYFVEALKAAQLWFYQGGPVEQMYFAGLEPTCQIIKKQHHGLVTTFSGGESPKETLLKFNVPEHLIPQTILKHERYDELLHRFGEQIIHANEYVYYPNNQDVSYPDFGSRNDHLMKRLEAYRKLNKLPLTRAHVGPYRSSISRQEALDEFYLWIKELAQVQQLDVLSMGTSQLSQSAFGEAWGQRINGGGVPINSIAEFEKAYELSRP
;
A
#
# COMPACT_ATOMS: atom_id res chain seq x y z
N MET A 1 -24.48 -7.92 -21.93
CA MET A 1 -24.13 -8.55 -20.63
C MET A 1 -23.20 -7.60 -19.92
N ASN A 2 -23.40 -7.40 -18.62
CA ASN A 2 -22.48 -6.59 -17.83
C ASN A 2 -21.23 -7.43 -17.55
N LYS A 3 -20.05 -6.82 -17.67
CA LYS A 3 -18.78 -7.53 -17.48
C LYS A 3 -18.65 -8.00 -16.02
N LYS A 4 -17.90 -9.08 -15.84
CA LYS A 4 -17.60 -9.68 -14.56
C LYS A 4 -16.12 -9.59 -14.24
N PHE A 5 -15.81 -8.97 -13.10
CA PHE A 5 -14.45 -8.77 -12.63
C PHE A 5 -14.12 -9.70 -11.47
N GLY A 6 -12.93 -10.28 -11.49
CA GLY A 6 -12.40 -11.07 -10.38
C GLY A 6 -11.19 -10.42 -9.74
N PHE A 7 -11.17 -10.32 -8.40
CA PHE A 7 -10.05 -9.75 -7.67
C PHE A 7 -9.48 -10.73 -6.65
N ILE A 8 -8.14 -10.82 -6.60
CA ILE A 8 -7.43 -11.66 -5.63
C ILE A 8 -6.23 -10.92 -5.02
N LYS A 9 -5.79 -11.39 -3.85
CA LYS A 9 -4.53 -10.99 -3.22
C LYS A 9 -3.87 -12.20 -2.55
N PRO A 10 -2.54 -12.19 -2.35
CA PRO A 10 -1.88 -13.23 -1.57
C PRO A 10 -2.40 -13.28 -0.12
N ALA A 11 -2.34 -14.45 0.51
CA ALA A 11 -2.78 -14.60 1.91
C ALA A 11 -1.88 -13.82 2.89
N ILE A 12 -0.61 -13.63 2.53
CA ILE A 12 0.37 -12.86 3.32
C ILE A 12 0.12 -11.34 3.28
N ASP A 13 -0.58 -10.85 2.25
CA ASP A 13 -0.88 -9.42 2.14
C ASP A 13 -2.18 -9.12 2.89
N ALA A 14 -2.11 -8.37 3.99
CA ALA A 14 -3.27 -8.04 4.80
C ALA A 14 -4.17 -6.96 4.16
N HIS A 15 -3.70 -6.27 3.12
CA HIS A 15 -4.41 -5.12 2.56
C HIS A 15 -5.58 -5.55 1.66
N THR A 16 -6.81 -5.39 2.15
CA THR A 16 -8.07 -5.65 1.40
C THR A 16 -8.79 -4.37 0.97
N LEU A 17 -8.42 -3.21 1.52
CA LEU A 17 -9.19 -1.97 1.36
C LEU A 17 -9.35 -1.57 -0.11
N GLY A 18 -8.28 -1.71 -0.92
CA GLY A 18 -8.32 -1.41 -2.34
C GLY A 18 -9.27 -2.33 -3.12
N ILE A 19 -9.26 -3.65 -2.83
CA ILE A 19 -10.17 -4.62 -3.44
C ILE A 19 -11.62 -4.32 -3.07
N THR A 20 -11.88 -3.96 -1.81
CA THR A 20 -13.23 -3.66 -1.33
C THR A 20 -13.77 -2.40 -2.03
N SER A 21 -12.99 -1.32 -2.02
CA SER A 21 -13.37 -0.05 -2.63
C SER A 21 -13.63 -0.18 -4.14
N VAL A 22 -12.76 -0.86 -4.88
CA VAL A 22 -12.98 -1.05 -6.33
C VAL A 22 -14.19 -1.94 -6.63
N SER A 23 -14.44 -2.94 -5.78
CA SER A 23 -15.60 -3.82 -5.93
C SER A 23 -16.91 -3.03 -5.78
N GLU A 24 -16.98 -2.17 -4.76
CA GLU A 24 -18.14 -1.29 -4.53
C GLU A 24 -18.38 -0.35 -5.71
N LEU A 25 -17.33 0.31 -6.22
CA LEU A 25 -17.43 1.21 -7.38
C LEU A 25 -17.97 0.50 -8.63
N LEU A 26 -17.46 -0.70 -8.92
CA LEU A 26 -17.90 -1.49 -10.08
C LEU A 26 -19.34 -1.99 -9.93
N LEU A 27 -19.72 -2.43 -8.72
CA LEU A 27 -21.10 -2.84 -8.41
C LEU A 27 -22.08 -1.67 -8.55
N GLU A 28 -21.71 -0.46 -8.10
CA GLU A 28 -22.52 0.75 -8.27
C GLU A 28 -22.73 1.13 -9.75
N CYS A 29 -21.79 0.77 -10.62
CA CYS A 29 -21.89 0.94 -12.07
C CYS A 29 -22.63 -0.23 -12.78
N GLY A 30 -23.12 -1.21 -12.01
CA GLY A 30 -23.91 -2.35 -12.49
C GLY A 30 -23.09 -3.56 -12.96
N TYR A 31 -21.79 -3.60 -12.72
CA TYR A 31 -20.94 -4.75 -13.06
C TYR A 31 -21.02 -5.85 -12.01
N GLU A 32 -20.64 -7.07 -12.39
CA GLU A 32 -20.49 -8.17 -11.45
C GLU A 32 -19.06 -8.24 -10.92
N VAL A 33 -18.91 -8.54 -9.63
CA VAL A 33 -17.60 -8.64 -9.00
C VAL A 33 -17.53 -9.90 -8.14
N VAL A 34 -16.44 -10.66 -8.27
CA VAL A 34 -16.13 -11.83 -7.44
C VAL A 34 -14.76 -11.64 -6.80
N VAL A 35 -14.70 -11.75 -5.47
CA VAL A 35 -13.43 -11.72 -4.74
C VAL A 35 -13.01 -13.16 -4.44
N GLY A 36 -11.77 -13.50 -4.75
CA GLY A 36 -11.24 -14.83 -4.50
C GLY A 36 -11.16 -15.15 -3.01
N ASP A 37 -11.38 -16.43 -2.69
CA ASP A 37 -11.37 -16.95 -1.33
C ASP A 37 -9.95 -17.23 -0.81
N GLU A 38 -9.87 -17.77 0.41
CA GLU A 38 -8.60 -18.11 1.05
C GLU A 38 -7.81 -19.18 0.25
N ARG A 39 -8.50 -20.08 -0.47
CA ARG A 39 -7.85 -21.10 -1.30
C ARG A 39 -7.09 -20.43 -2.45
N LEU A 40 -7.72 -19.46 -3.12
CA LEU A 40 -7.08 -18.67 -4.19
C LEU A 40 -5.95 -17.80 -3.64
N SER A 41 -6.14 -17.16 -2.49
CA SER A 41 -5.08 -16.38 -1.83
C SER A 41 -3.85 -17.24 -1.47
N LYS A 42 -4.05 -18.47 -0.97
CA LYS A 42 -2.96 -19.41 -0.70
C LYS A 42 -2.29 -19.91 -1.98
N ALA A 43 -3.05 -20.13 -3.05
CA ALA A 43 -2.48 -20.49 -4.35
C ALA A 43 -1.60 -19.36 -4.91
N LEU A 44 -2.02 -18.10 -4.72
CA LEU A 44 -1.28 -16.94 -5.20
C LEU A 44 0.05 -16.70 -4.46
N ASN A 45 0.17 -17.09 -3.19
CA ASN A 45 1.46 -17.06 -2.48
C ASN A 45 2.54 -17.86 -3.23
N ASP A 46 2.16 -18.98 -3.83
CA ASP A 46 3.05 -19.90 -4.54
C ASP A 46 2.96 -19.71 -6.07
N TYR A 47 2.86 -18.47 -6.55
CA TYR A 47 2.62 -18.13 -7.96
C TYR A 47 3.63 -18.74 -8.94
N ARG A 48 4.82 -19.18 -8.49
CA ARG A 48 5.84 -19.86 -9.31
C ARG A 48 5.48 -21.31 -9.63
N SER A 49 4.61 -21.95 -8.86
CA SER A 49 4.13 -23.31 -9.11
C SER A 49 3.04 -23.33 -10.19
N SER A 50 3.25 -24.13 -11.23
CA SER A 50 2.27 -24.30 -12.32
C SER A 50 0.93 -24.87 -11.82
N ILE A 51 0.97 -25.81 -10.88
CA ILE A 51 -0.23 -26.40 -10.27
C ILE A 51 -1.04 -25.33 -9.52
N LYS A 52 -0.36 -24.43 -8.81
CA LYS A 52 -1.02 -23.36 -8.05
C LYS A 52 -1.60 -22.28 -8.96
N ARG A 53 -0.90 -21.94 -10.06
CA ARG A 53 -1.47 -21.06 -11.10
C ARG A 53 -2.71 -21.67 -11.75
N GLN A 54 -2.71 -22.98 -12.01
CA GLN A 54 -3.86 -23.66 -12.61
C GLN A 54 -5.13 -23.47 -11.78
N ILE A 55 -5.05 -23.51 -10.45
CA ILE A 55 -6.21 -23.25 -9.57
C ILE A 55 -6.84 -21.88 -9.84
N ILE A 56 -6.02 -20.86 -10.12
CA ILE A 56 -6.51 -19.50 -10.41
C ILE A 56 -7.04 -19.41 -11.85
N LEU A 57 -6.42 -20.10 -12.82
CA LEU A 57 -6.94 -20.17 -14.19
C LEU A 57 -8.30 -20.88 -14.25
N ASP A 58 -8.45 -21.99 -13.53
CA ASP A 58 -9.71 -22.73 -13.43
C ASP A 58 -10.82 -21.82 -12.86
N TRP A 59 -10.50 -21.05 -11.81
CA TRP A 59 -11.43 -20.08 -11.25
C TRP A 59 -11.84 -18.98 -12.26
N ILE A 60 -10.89 -18.45 -13.04
CA ILE A 60 -11.17 -17.48 -14.12
C ILE A 60 -12.17 -18.07 -15.14
N ILE A 61 -11.97 -19.34 -15.53
CA ILE A 61 -12.82 -20.04 -16.49
C ILE A 61 -14.20 -20.34 -15.90
N GLU A 62 -14.25 -20.91 -14.69
CA GLU A 62 -15.50 -21.26 -14.00
C GLU A 62 -16.38 -20.03 -13.76
N GLN A 63 -15.76 -18.90 -13.42
CA GLN A 63 -16.47 -17.66 -13.16
C GLN A 63 -16.75 -16.84 -14.42
N GLN A 64 -16.17 -17.19 -15.58
CA GLN A 64 -16.25 -16.44 -16.83
C GLN A 64 -15.86 -14.96 -16.63
N LEU A 65 -14.67 -14.73 -16.08
CA LEU A 65 -14.21 -13.38 -15.79
C LEU A 65 -13.75 -12.66 -17.06
N ASP A 66 -14.33 -11.49 -17.33
CA ASP A 66 -13.89 -10.57 -18.38
C ASP A 66 -12.62 -9.80 -17.96
N GLY A 67 -12.47 -9.54 -16.66
CA GLY A 67 -11.33 -8.83 -16.10
C GLY A 67 -10.81 -9.48 -14.84
N PHE A 68 -9.48 -9.59 -14.72
CA PHE A 68 -8.83 -10.26 -13.58
C PHE A 68 -7.80 -9.34 -12.93
N GLY A 69 -7.93 -9.09 -11.63
CA GLY A 69 -7.07 -8.18 -10.89
C GLY A 69 -6.32 -8.83 -9.72
N ILE A 70 -5.05 -8.44 -9.55
CA ILE A 70 -4.21 -8.82 -8.41
C ILE A 70 -3.84 -7.58 -7.61
N SER A 71 -3.99 -7.64 -6.29
CA SER A 71 -3.44 -6.63 -5.37
C SER A 71 -2.24 -7.20 -4.60
N TYR A 72 -1.10 -6.51 -4.65
CA TYR A 72 0.09 -6.89 -3.90
C TYR A 72 1.00 -5.68 -3.60
N ARG A 73 1.31 -5.47 -2.32
CA ARG A 73 2.13 -4.30 -1.88
C ARG A 73 3.37 -4.66 -1.08
N LEU A 74 3.67 -5.94 -0.89
CA LEU A 74 4.75 -6.34 0.01
C LEU A 74 6.12 -6.19 -0.63
N ASP A 75 6.29 -6.60 -1.89
CA ASP A 75 7.61 -6.71 -2.53
C ASP A 75 7.54 -6.32 -4.01
N HIS A 76 8.53 -5.57 -4.49
CA HIS A 76 8.59 -5.08 -5.87
C HIS A 76 8.84 -6.20 -6.90
N ASP A 77 9.90 -6.98 -6.69
CA ASP A 77 10.36 -8.00 -7.63
C ASP A 77 9.39 -9.17 -7.67
N ASP A 78 8.86 -9.58 -6.52
CA ASP A 78 7.83 -10.62 -6.44
C ASP A 78 6.56 -10.20 -7.16
N ALA A 79 6.14 -8.94 -7.11
CA ALA A 79 4.98 -8.50 -7.87
C ALA A 79 5.21 -8.58 -9.38
N ILE A 80 6.38 -8.13 -9.84
CA ILE A 80 6.75 -8.17 -11.26
C ILE A 80 6.75 -9.61 -11.76
N HIS A 81 7.40 -10.51 -11.01
CA HIS A 81 7.41 -11.93 -11.36
C HIS A 81 6.00 -12.53 -11.32
N MET A 82 5.22 -12.23 -10.27
CA MET A 82 3.84 -12.73 -10.12
C MET A 82 2.99 -12.36 -11.34
N VAL A 83 2.95 -11.08 -11.71
CA VAL A 83 2.20 -10.63 -12.89
C VAL A 83 2.74 -11.27 -14.16
N GLY A 84 4.07 -11.33 -14.34
CA GLY A 84 4.70 -11.97 -15.49
C GLY A 84 4.29 -13.44 -15.67
N TYR A 85 4.30 -14.22 -14.58
CA TYR A 85 3.88 -15.62 -14.61
C TYR A 85 2.39 -15.77 -14.98
N PHE A 86 1.51 -14.90 -14.50
CA PHE A 86 0.09 -14.97 -14.86
C PHE A 86 -0.18 -14.53 -16.29
N VAL A 87 0.50 -13.49 -16.79
CA VAL A 87 0.37 -13.08 -18.19
C VAL A 87 0.76 -14.23 -19.13
N GLU A 88 1.88 -14.91 -18.87
CA GLU A 88 2.30 -16.05 -19.68
C GLU A 88 1.39 -17.27 -19.50
N ALA A 89 0.88 -17.52 -18.28
CA ALA A 89 -0.07 -18.60 -18.04
C ALA A 89 -1.40 -18.39 -18.78
N LEU A 90 -1.94 -17.17 -18.77
CA LEU A 90 -3.14 -16.79 -19.54
C LEU A 90 -2.93 -16.96 -21.04
N LYS A 91 -1.75 -16.58 -21.57
CA LYS A 91 -1.39 -16.78 -22.99
C LYS A 91 -1.35 -18.25 -23.37
N ALA A 92 -0.69 -19.06 -22.54
CA ALA A 92 -0.53 -20.50 -22.79
C ALA A 92 -1.87 -21.23 -22.75
N ALA A 93 -2.79 -20.81 -21.87
CA ALA A 93 -4.14 -21.36 -21.76
C ALA A 93 -5.15 -20.74 -22.76
N GLN A 94 -4.71 -19.83 -23.65
CA GLN A 94 -5.55 -19.10 -24.60
C GLN A 94 -6.74 -18.36 -23.96
N LEU A 95 -6.54 -17.82 -22.76
CA LEU A 95 -7.60 -17.17 -21.99
C LEU A 95 -7.80 -15.69 -22.32
N TRP A 96 -6.89 -15.08 -23.08
CA TRP A 96 -7.06 -13.70 -23.52
C TRP A 96 -8.15 -13.58 -24.59
N PHE A 97 -8.88 -12.46 -24.58
CA PHE A 97 -9.96 -12.17 -25.52
C PHE A 97 -9.50 -12.22 -26.99
N TYR A 98 -8.31 -11.69 -27.30
CA TYR A 98 -7.75 -11.77 -28.66
C TYR A 98 -7.36 -13.19 -29.09
N GLN A 99 -7.31 -14.14 -28.15
CA GLN A 99 -7.10 -15.57 -28.42
C GLN A 99 -8.42 -16.36 -28.41
N GLY A 100 -9.57 -15.70 -28.22
CA GLY A 100 -10.88 -16.33 -28.10
C GLY A 100 -11.27 -16.74 -26.67
N GLY A 101 -10.48 -16.38 -25.66
CA GLY A 101 -10.80 -16.59 -24.25
C GLY A 101 -11.66 -15.46 -23.64
N PRO A 102 -12.02 -15.56 -22.35
CA PRO A 102 -12.91 -14.60 -21.70
C PRO A 102 -12.20 -13.31 -21.25
N VAL A 103 -10.88 -13.34 -20.99
CA VAL A 103 -10.19 -12.24 -20.31
C VAL A 103 -9.82 -11.12 -21.29
N GLU A 104 -10.50 -9.99 -21.19
CA GLU A 104 -10.16 -8.79 -21.94
C GLU A 104 -8.93 -8.08 -21.38
N GLN A 105 -8.81 -8.00 -20.05
CA GLN A 105 -7.80 -7.19 -19.39
C GLN A 105 -7.38 -7.79 -18.05
N MET A 106 -6.06 -7.76 -17.77
CA MET A 106 -5.55 -7.98 -16.41
C MET A 106 -5.30 -6.64 -15.72
N TYR A 107 -5.47 -6.63 -14.40
CA TYR A 107 -5.28 -5.47 -13.55
C TYR A 107 -4.27 -5.78 -12.44
N PHE A 108 -3.46 -4.80 -12.06
CA PHE A 108 -2.54 -4.94 -10.94
C PHE A 108 -2.55 -3.69 -10.06
N ALA A 109 -2.77 -3.87 -8.76
CA ALA A 109 -2.69 -2.82 -7.77
C ALA A 109 -1.48 -3.03 -6.84
N GLY A 110 -0.61 -2.04 -6.72
CA GLY A 110 0.64 -2.19 -5.98
C GLY A 110 1.38 -0.87 -5.74
N LEU A 111 2.68 -0.95 -5.47
CA LEU A 111 3.53 0.23 -5.31
C LEU A 111 3.75 0.93 -6.68
N GLU A 112 3.83 2.25 -6.69
CA GLU A 112 4.01 3.07 -7.91
C GLU A 112 5.19 2.60 -8.79
N PRO A 113 6.43 2.40 -8.28
CA PRO A 113 7.54 1.96 -9.11
C PRO A 113 7.27 0.59 -9.77
N THR A 114 6.60 -0.31 -9.04
CA THR A 114 6.19 -1.64 -9.52
C THR A 114 5.17 -1.52 -10.65
N CYS A 115 4.17 -0.67 -10.47
CA CYS A 115 3.11 -0.41 -11.45
C CYS A 115 3.68 0.13 -12.77
N GLN A 116 4.68 1.01 -12.70
CA GLN A 116 5.35 1.55 -13.89
C GLN A 116 6.10 0.47 -14.67
N ILE A 117 6.83 -0.40 -13.98
CA ILE A 117 7.58 -1.49 -14.62
C ILE A 117 6.63 -2.50 -15.27
N ILE A 118 5.60 -2.96 -14.55
CA ILE A 118 4.59 -3.90 -15.07
C ILE A 118 3.90 -3.34 -16.32
N LYS A 119 3.48 -2.07 -16.27
CA LYS A 119 2.85 -1.39 -17.40
C LYS A 119 3.74 -1.38 -18.64
N LYS A 120 5.04 -1.10 -18.45
CA LYS A 120 6.03 -1.08 -19.54
C LYS A 120 6.29 -2.48 -20.10
N GLN A 121 6.36 -3.51 -19.26
CA GLN A 121 6.68 -4.88 -19.68
C GLN A 121 5.53 -5.54 -20.46
N HIS A 122 4.28 -5.30 -20.07
CA HIS A 122 3.13 -6.03 -20.60
C HIS A 122 2.27 -5.26 -21.62
N HIS A 123 2.75 -4.11 -22.12
CA HIS A 123 2.28 -3.44 -23.34
C HIS A 123 0.75 -3.40 -23.54
N GLY A 124 0.00 -3.02 -22.50
CA GLY A 124 -1.46 -2.87 -22.55
C GLY A 124 -2.27 -4.09 -22.08
N LEU A 125 -1.65 -5.26 -21.89
CA LEU A 125 -2.33 -6.42 -21.29
C LEU A 125 -2.59 -6.26 -19.79
N VAL A 126 -1.84 -5.37 -19.13
CA VAL A 126 -1.99 -5.09 -17.70
C VAL A 126 -2.21 -3.60 -17.46
N THR A 127 -3.35 -3.25 -16.86
CA THR A 127 -3.65 -1.91 -16.36
C THR A 127 -3.29 -1.83 -14.89
N THR A 128 -2.54 -0.80 -14.51
CA THR A 128 -1.97 -0.70 -13.16
C THR A 128 -2.60 0.42 -12.31
N PHE A 129 -2.70 0.15 -11.00
CA PHE A 129 -3.20 1.05 -9.97
C PHE A 129 -2.15 1.21 -8.88
N SER A 130 -1.60 2.42 -8.75
CA SER A 130 -0.53 2.69 -7.80
C SER A 130 -1.03 3.27 -6.47
N GLY A 131 -2.31 3.62 -6.43
CA GLY A 131 -2.94 4.29 -5.30
C GLY A 131 -2.85 5.80 -5.45
N GLY A 132 -3.97 6.47 -5.20
CA GLY A 132 -4.13 7.91 -5.40
C GLY A 132 -5.07 8.26 -6.56
N GLU A 133 -5.50 7.27 -7.35
CA GLU A 133 -6.55 7.47 -8.33
C GLU A 133 -7.87 7.88 -7.65
N SER A 134 -8.56 8.85 -8.26
CA SER A 134 -9.94 9.15 -7.86
C SER A 134 -10.87 7.98 -8.20
N PRO A 135 -12.07 7.91 -7.60
CA PRO A 135 -13.08 6.92 -7.97
C PRO A 135 -13.40 6.89 -9.47
N LYS A 136 -13.47 8.06 -10.12
CA LYS A 136 -13.74 8.15 -11.56
C LYS A 136 -12.55 7.68 -12.39
N GLU A 137 -11.33 8.12 -12.08
CA GLU A 137 -10.13 7.63 -12.77
C GLU A 137 -10.01 6.11 -12.64
N THR A 138 -10.32 5.57 -11.46
CA THR A 138 -10.40 4.14 -11.21
C THR A 138 -11.39 3.47 -12.18
N LEU A 139 -12.64 3.93 -12.22
CA LEU A 139 -13.67 3.39 -13.11
C LEU A 139 -13.30 3.48 -14.60
N LEU A 140 -12.71 4.61 -15.02
CA LEU A 140 -12.23 4.79 -16.39
C LEU A 140 -11.10 3.81 -16.74
N LYS A 141 -10.17 3.54 -15.80
CA LYS A 141 -9.14 2.50 -15.97
C LYS A 141 -9.72 1.09 -16.10
N PHE A 142 -10.90 0.83 -15.52
CA PHE A 142 -11.67 -0.40 -15.76
C PHE A 142 -12.47 -0.40 -17.06
N ASN A 143 -12.34 0.64 -17.89
CA ASN A 143 -13.11 0.86 -19.11
C ASN A 143 -14.62 0.93 -18.85
N VAL A 144 -15.02 1.44 -17.69
CA VAL A 144 -16.43 1.76 -17.41
C VAL A 144 -16.81 3.00 -18.21
N PRO A 145 -17.84 2.93 -19.09
CA PRO A 145 -18.32 4.09 -19.83
C PRO A 145 -18.80 5.20 -18.88
N GLU A 146 -18.44 6.46 -19.17
CA GLU A 146 -18.81 7.61 -18.32
C GLU A 146 -20.31 7.72 -18.05
N HIS A 147 -21.16 7.34 -19.01
CA HIS A 147 -22.61 7.39 -18.88
C HIS A 147 -23.18 6.35 -17.89
N LEU A 148 -22.38 5.34 -17.50
CA LEU A 148 -22.74 4.37 -16.46
C LEU A 148 -22.23 4.79 -15.07
N ILE A 149 -21.39 5.82 -14.96
CA ILE A 149 -20.86 6.28 -13.69
C ILE A 149 -21.92 7.11 -12.94
N PRO A 150 -22.31 6.73 -11.71
CA PRO A 150 -23.26 7.49 -10.91
C PRO A 150 -22.87 8.97 -10.70
N GLN A 151 -23.86 9.87 -10.78
CA GLN A 151 -23.66 11.31 -10.58
C GLN A 151 -23.13 11.67 -9.18
N THR A 152 -23.39 10.83 -8.17
CA THR A 152 -22.85 10.97 -6.82
C THR A 152 -21.33 10.87 -6.82
N ILE A 153 -20.75 9.93 -7.56
CA ILE A 153 -19.29 9.74 -7.69
C ILE A 153 -18.67 10.96 -8.38
N LEU A 154 -19.28 11.42 -9.48
CA LEU A 154 -18.81 12.59 -10.23
C LEU A 154 -18.83 13.89 -9.41
N LYS A 155 -19.74 14.01 -8.45
CA LYS A 155 -19.82 15.20 -7.57
C LYS A 155 -18.72 15.21 -6.50
N HIS A 156 -18.37 14.05 -5.94
CA HIS A 156 -17.29 13.95 -4.94
C HIS A 156 -15.93 14.29 -5.56
N GLU A 157 -15.69 13.91 -6.82
CA GLU A 157 -14.47 14.25 -7.57
C GLU A 157 -14.16 15.76 -7.52
N ARG A 158 -15.18 16.61 -7.67
CA ARG A 158 -14.99 18.08 -7.67
C ARG A 158 -14.49 18.62 -6.33
N TYR A 159 -14.90 18.01 -5.22
CA TYR A 159 -14.43 18.40 -3.91
C TYR A 159 -12.97 17.97 -3.69
N ASP A 160 -12.65 16.75 -4.07
CA ASP A 160 -11.29 16.22 -3.97
C ASP A 160 -10.31 17.02 -4.86
N GLU A 161 -10.72 17.39 -6.08
CA GLU A 161 -9.93 18.23 -6.99
C GLU A 161 -9.67 19.64 -6.39
N LEU A 162 -10.61 20.18 -5.62
CA LEU A 162 -10.40 21.44 -4.90
C LEU A 162 -9.39 21.29 -3.78
N LEU A 163 -9.46 20.21 -3.00
CA LEU A 163 -8.49 19.91 -1.93
C LEU A 163 -7.08 19.69 -2.50
N HIS A 164 -6.97 18.95 -3.61
CA HIS A 164 -5.71 18.74 -4.31
C HIS A 164 -5.10 20.05 -4.79
N ARG A 165 -5.88 20.90 -5.49
CA ARG A 165 -5.41 22.20 -5.95
C ARG A 165 -5.01 23.11 -4.79
N PHE A 166 -5.74 23.07 -3.68
CA PHE A 166 -5.37 23.82 -2.48
C PHE A 166 -4.04 23.33 -1.90
N GLY A 167 -3.82 22.01 -1.82
CA GLY A 167 -2.55 21.42 -1.41
C GLY A 167 -1.39 21.82 -2.33
N GLU A 168 -1.58 21.76 -3.64
CA GLU A 168 -0.58 22.21 -4.63
C GLU A 168 -0.25 23.70 -4.48
N GLN A 169 -1.24 24.54 -4.19
CA GLN A 169 -1.02 25.95 -3.91
C GLN A 169 -0.15 26.16 -2.68
N ILE A 170 -0.38 25.42 -1.60
CA ILE A 170 0.48 25.47 -0.39
C ILE A 170 1.91 25.05 -0.73
N ILE A 171 2.08 23.94 -1.47
CA ILE A 171 3.40 23.43 -1.86
C ILE A 171 4.14 24.45 -2.73
N HIS A 172 3.47 24.98 -3.76
CA HIS A 172 4.05 25.96 -4.69
C HIS A 172 4.36 27.31 -4.02
N ALA A 173 3.55 27.75 -3.06
CA ALA A 173 3.82 28.96 -2.30
C ALA A 173 5.11 28.82 -1.47
N ASN A 174 5.48 27.59 -1.08
CA ASN A 174 6.68 27.27 -0.31
C ASN A 174 6.79 28.02 1.04
N GLU A 175 5.70 28.63 1.50
CA GLU A 175 5.65 29.42 2.75
C GLU A 175 5.87 28.54 3.98
N TYR A 176 5.54 27.24 3.90
CA TYR A 176 5.72 26.27 4.97
C TYR A 176 7.18 26.11 5.42
N VAL A 177 8.16 26.43 4.56
CA VAL A 177 9.60 26.38 4.91
C VAL A 177 9.99 27.44 5.94
N TYR A 178 9.22 28.52 6.07
CA TYR A 178 9.46 29.58 7.05
C TYR A 178 8.76 29.35 8.39
N TYR A 179 7.97 28.27 8.53
CA TYR A 179 7.32 27.97 9.80
C TYR A 179 8.38 27.51 10.82
N PRO A 180 8.45 28.14 11.99
CA PRO A 180 9.45 27.80 12.99
C PRO A 180 9.21 26.38 13.50
N ASN A 181 10.30 25.69 13.84
CA ASN A 181 10.24 24.42 14.56
C ASN A 181 9.53 24.61 15.90
N ASN A 182 8.93 23.54 16.42
CA ASN A 182 8.09 23.59 17.63
C ASN A 182 8.95 23.63 18.92
N GLN A 183 9.97 24.50 18.96
CA GLN A 183 11.09 24.45 19.93
C GLN A 183 10.71 24.86 21.36
N ASP A 184 9.56 25.49 21.57
CA ASP A 184 9.26 26.10 22.88
C ASP A 184 8.49 25.20 23.85
N VAL A 185 8.30 23.91 23.55
CA VAL A 185 7.63 23.00 24.50
C VAL A 185 8.64 22.16 25.26
N SER A 186 8.76 22.44 26.56
CA SER A 186 9.58 21.66 27.49
C SER A 186 8.83 21.45 28.81
N TYR A 187 9.10 20.30 29.44
CA TYR A 187 8.60 19.92 30.76
C TYR A 187 9.61 18.92 31.38
N PRO A 188 9.59 18.68 32.71
CA PRO A 188 10.67 18.00 33.43
C PRO A 188 11.13 16.66 32.86
N ASP A 189 10.22 15.88 32.26
CA ASP A 189 10.53 14.57 31.68
C ASP A 189 10.65 14.56 30.15
N PHE A 190 10.54 15.71 29.48
CA PHE A 190 10.64 15.78 28.01
C PHE A 190 12.00 15.24 27.55
N GLY A 191 12.03 14.36 26.56
CA GLY A 191 13.29 13.78 26.09
C GLY A 191 13.85 12.65 27.00
N SER A 192 13.29 12.43 28.19
CA SER A 192 13.73 11.37 29.12
C SER A 192 13.00 10.03 28.92
N ARG A 193 13.44 8.97 29.62
CA ARG A 193 12.75 7.66 29.72
C ARG A 193 11.39 7.72 30.43
N ASN A 194 11.13 8.78 31.20
CA ASN A 194 9.85 9.02 31.87
C ASN A 194 8.89 9.85 31.01
N ASP A 195 9.28 10.17 29.79
CA ASP A 195 8.46 10.86 28.81
C ASP A 195 7.37 9.94 28.27
N HIS A 196 6.13 10.41 28.24
CA HIS A 196 5.02 9.67 27.65
C HIS A 196 3.95 10.61 27.12
N LEU A 197 3.09 10.07 26.26
CA LEU A 197 2.05 10.82 25.55
C LEU A 197 1.19 11.69 26.46
N MET A 198 0.79 11.19 27.64
CA MET A 198 -0.04 11.98 28.57
C MET A 198 0.66 13.24 29.08
N LYS A 199 1.98 13.19 29.38
CA LYS A 199 2.75 14.37 29.80
C LYS A 199 2.88 15.38 28.64
N ARG A 200 3.12 14.89 27.41
CA ARG A 200 3.12 15.73 26.20
C ARG A 200 1.79 16.44 26.01
N LEU A 201 0.67 15.71 26.06
CA LEU A 201 -0.67 16.27 25.91
C LEU A 201 -0.97 17.32 26.99
N GLU A 202 -0.60 17.06 28.24
CA GLU A 202 -0.80 18.01 29.34
C GLU A 202 0.02 19.28 29.15
N ALA A 203 1.30 19.16 28.79
CA ALA A 203 2.17 20.30 28.52
C ALA A 203 1.65 21.16 27.35
N TYR A 204 1.29 20.54 26.22
CA TYR A 204 0.77 21.25 25.05
C TYR A 204 -0.60 21.88 25.32
N ARG A 205 -1.45 21.23 26.13
CA ARG A 205 -2.72 21.82 26.57
C ARG A 205 -2.48 23.07 27.41
N LYS A 206 -1.57 23.02 28.40
CA LYS A 206 -1.24 24.19 29.24
C LYS A 206 -0.70 25.37 28.44
N LEU A 207 0.01 25.09 27.33
CA LEU A 207 0.57 26.09 26.43
C LEU A 207 -0.39 26.51 25.31
N ASN A 208 -1.61 25.96 25.24
CA ASN A 208 -2.55 26.14 24.12
C ASN A 208 -1.93 25.84 22.74
N LYS A 209 -1.05 24.84 22.67
CA LYS A 209 -0.32 24.42 21.46
C LYS A 209 -0.84 23.11 20.84
N LEU A 210 -2.02 22.64 21.25
CA LEU A 210 -2.66 21.48 20.62
C LEU A 210 -3.15 21.83 19.20
N PRO A 211 -3.25 20.84 18.28
CA PRO A 211 -3.03 19.39 18.46
C PRO A 211 -1.56 18.97 18.43
N LEU A 212 -1.27 17.73 18.83
CA LEU A 212 0.04 17.10 18.61
C LEU A 212 0.16 16.58 17.18
N THR A 213 1.32 16.76 16.57
CA THR A 213 1.68 16.23 15.26
C THR A 213 2.39 14.88 15.40
N ARG A 214 1.94 13.90 14.61
CA ARG A 214 2.46 12.53 14.63
C ARG A 214 2.83 12.08 13.22
N ALA A 215 3.97 11.43 13.08
CA ALA A 215 4.31 10.65 11.89
C ALA A 215 4.39 9.15 12.21
N HIS A 216 3.87 8.32 11.30
CA HIS A 216 4.09 6.88 11.32
C HIS A 216 5.17 6.51 10.31
N VAL A 217 6.26 5.93 10.78
CA VAL A 217 7.46 5.68 10.00
C VAL A 217 7.80 4.21 10.05
N GLY A 218 8.03 3.63 8.88
CA GLY A 218 8.49 2.25 8.76
C GLY A 218 8.89 1.92 7.34
N PRO A 219 10.04 2.44 6.86
CA PRO A 219 10.52 2.13 5.52
C PRO A 219 10.66 0.62 5.37
N TYR A 220 10.25 0.13 4.21
CA TYR A 220 10.46 -1.25 3.82
C TYR A 220 10.95 -1.31 2.39
N ARG A 221 12.04 -2.02 2.20
CA ARG A 221 12.59 -2.37 0.90
C ARG A 221 13.02 -3.83 1.00
N SER A 222 12.46 -4.67 0.15
CA SER A 222 12.81 -6.08 0.12
C SER A 222 14.15 -6.36 -0.58
N SER A 223 14.59 -5.44 -1.43
CA SER A 223 15.83 -5.53 -2.18
C SER A 223 17.10 -5.32 -1.33
N ILE A 224 16.94 -4.97 -0.06
CA ILE A 224 18.05 -4.73 0.87
C ILE A 224 17.98 -5.72 2.04
N SER A 225 19.13 -5.98 2.63
CA SER A 225 19.22 -6.83 3.81
C SER A 225 18.47 -6.21 5.00
N ARG A 226 18.11 -7.05 5.96
CA ARG A 226 17.54 -6.63 7.24
C ARG A 226 18.39 -5.54 7.92
N GLN A 227 19.71 -5.67 7.87
CA GLN A 227 20.61 -4.73 8.52
C GLN A 227 20.58 -3.36 7.82
N GLU A 228 20.61 -3.33 6.49
CA GLU A 228 20.49 -2.10 5.71
C GLU A 228 19.14 -1.41 5.95
N ALA A 229 18.05 -2.16 6.06
CA ALA A 229 16.72 -1.61 6.38
C ALA A 229 16.67 -0.98 7.78
N LEU A 230 17.35 -1.59 8.77
CA LEU A 230 17.49 -1.00 10.10
C LEU A 230 18.31 0.29 10.06
N ASP A 231 19.41 0.30 9.31
CA ASP A 231 20.27 1.48 9.20
C ASP A 231 19.58 2.65 8.47
N GLU A 232 18.79 2.38 7.43
CA GLU A 232 17.92 3.38 6.78
C GLU A 232 16.89 3.94 7.78
N PHE A 233 16.23 3.06 8.55
CA PHE A 233 15.28 3.49 9.57
C PHE A 233 15.95 4.35 10.66
N TYR A 234 17.13 3.95 11.15
CA TYR A 234 17.89 4.71 12.15
C TYR A 234 18.30 6.09 11.64
N LEU A 235 18.64 6.21 10.36
CA LEU A 235 18.92 7.50 9.73
C LEU A 235 17.66 8.39 9.75
N TRP A 236 16.53 7.86 9.31
CA TRP A 236 15.27 8.61 9.22
C TRP A 236 14.80 9.12 10.58
N ILE A 237 14.77 8.28 11.62
CA ILE A 237 14.30 8.71 12.94
C ILE A 237 15.23 9.76 13.57
N LYS A 238 16.53 9.69 13.27
CA LYS A 238 17.51 10.68 13.73
C LYS A 238 17.28 12.03 13.05
N GLU A 239 17.08 12.04 11.73
CA GLU A 239 16.78 13.26 10.98
C GLU A 239 15.45 13.88 11.45
N LEU A 240 14.40 13.07 11.61
CA LEU A 240 13.10 13.51 12.08
C LEU A 240 13.15 14.10 13.50
N ALA A 241 13.95 13.50 14.40
CA ALA A 241 14.17 14.04 15.73
C ALA A 241 14.90 15.40 15.70
N GLN A 242 15.91 15.54 14.84
CA GLN A 242 16.69 16.77 14.70
C GLN A 242 15.90 17.95 14.12
N VAL A 243 14.94 17.67 13.23
CA VAL A 243 14.10 18.71 12.61
C VAL A 243 13.09 19.31 13.60
N GLN A 244 12.75 18.61 14.70
CA GLN A 244 11.87 19.12 15.78
C GLN A 244 10.49 19.63 15.30
N GLN A 245 9.93 18.99 14.27
CA GLN A 245 8.59 19.26 13.75
C GLN A 245 7.55 18.19 14.14
N LEU A 246 7.99 17.10 14.75
CA LEU A 246 7.13 16.00 15.19
C LEU A 246 7.07 15.93 16.71
N ASP A 247 5.86 15.87 17.25
CA ASP A 247 5.65 15.69 18.68
C ASP A 247 5.64 14.20 19.06
N VAL A 248 5.27 13.32 18.11
CA VAL A 248 5.23 11.87 18.27
C VAL A 248 5.74 11.16 17.02
N LEU A 249 6.77 10.32 17.18
CA LEU A 249 7.18 9.35 16.16
C LEU A 249 6.57 7.99 16.51
N SER A 250 5.86 7.38 15.58
CA SER A 250 5.37 6.01 15.69
C SER A 250 6.10 5.11 14.72
N MET A 251 6.60 3.99 15.20
CA MET A 251 7.26 3.00 14.35
C MET A 251 6.25 1.98 13.80
N GLY A 252 6.26 1.78 12.49
CA GLY A 252 5.60 0.65 11.82
C GLY A 252 6.53 -0.56 11.81
N THR A 253 6.44 -1.39 12.83
CA THR A 253 7.24 -2.62 12.91
C THR A 253 6.77 -3.63 11.87
N SER A 254 7.68 -4.50 11.46
CA SER A 254 7.36 -5.46 10.42
C SER A 254 6.44 -6.58 10.89
N GLN A 255 5.80 -7.30 9.97
CA GLN A 255 4.94 -8.43 10.32
C GLN A 255 5.69 -9.50 11.11
N LEU A 256 6.96 -9.77 10.78
CA LEU A 256 7.80 -10.69 11.53
C LEU A 256 8.18 -10.15 12.90
N SER A 257 8.43 -8.84 13.03
CA SER A 257 8.61 -8.19 14.34
C SER A 257 7.38 -8.35 15.24
N GLN A 258 6.18 -8.43 14.67
CA GLN A 258 4.94 -8.58 15.43
C GLN A 258 4.62 -10.04 15.78
N SER A 259 4.95 -10.98 14.90
CA SER A 259 4.54 -12.39 15.01
C SER A 259 5.63 -13.34 15.53
N ALA A 260 6.90 -12.98 15.41
CA ALA A 260 8.05 -13.86 15.69
C ALA A 260 9.23 -13.10 16.31
N PHE A 261 8.97 -12.11 17.16
CA PHE A 261 10.02 -11.30 17.79
C PHE A 261 10.99 -12.15 18.63
N GLY A 262 12.29 -11.95 18.43
CA GLY A 262 13.35 -12.68 19.12
C GLY A 262 13.67 -14.05 18.51
N GLU A 263 12.95 -14.48 17.47
CA GLU A 263 13.22 -15.74 16.77
C GLU A 263 14.25 -15.58 15.65
N ALA A 264 14.84 -16.70 15.22
CA ALA A 264 15.59 -16.77 13.97
C ALA A 264 14.61 -16.82 12.78
N TRP A 265 14.49 -15.71 12.04
CA TRP A 265 13.55 -15.62 10.92
C TRP A 265 13.98 -16.40 9.67
N GLY A 266 15.28 -16.68 9.51
CA GLY A 266 15.79 -17.47 8.38
C GLY A 266 15.36 -16.90 7.02
N GLN A 267 14.68 -17.73 6.21
CA GLN A 267 14.17 -17.37 4.89
C GLN A 267 12.69 -16.94 4.90
N ARG A 268 12.12 -16.63 6.08
CA ARG A 268 10.73 -16.13 6.16
C ARG A 268 10.64 -14.77 5.48
N ILE A 269 9.62 -14.60 4.63
CA ILE A 269 9.36 -13.34 3.93
C ILE A 269 8.79 -12.34 4.93
N ASN A 270 9.34 -11.13 4.94
CA ASN A 270 8.87 -10.05 5.78
C ASN A 270 7.89 -9.17 5.00
N GLY A 271 6.61 -9.11 5.40
CA GLY A 271 5.55 -8.40 4.65
C GLY A 271 5.43 -6.90 4.97
N GLY A 272 6.52 -6.13 4.90
CA GLY A 272 6.50 -4.68 5.12
C GLY A 272 6.83 -4.27 6.55
N GLY A 273 7.32 -3.03 6.74
CA GLY A 273 7.68 -2.41 8.04
C GLY A 273 9.13 -2.63 8.49
N VAL A 274 9.52 -1.96 9.60
CA VAL A 274 10.88 -2.00 10.15
C VAL A 274 11.18 -3.38 10.76
N PRO A 275 12.23 -4.09 10.33
CA PRO A 275 12.50 -5.47 10.74
C PRO A 275 13.22 -5.58 12.10
N ILE A 276 12.72 -4.89 13.14
CA ILE A 276 13.27 -4.98 14.50
C ILE A 276 13.03 -6.38 15.09
N ASN A 277 14.07 -7.00 15.66
CA ASN A 277 14.00 -8.37 16.19
C ASN A 277 14.63 -8.54 17.57
N SER A 278 15.14 -7.47 18.18
CA SER A 278 15.76 -7.53 19.50
C SER A 278 15.46 -6.29 20.34
N ILE A 279 15.59 -6.45 21.67
CA ILE A 279 15.43 -5.35 22.63
C ILE A 279 16.47 -4.25 22.35
N ALA A 280 17.72 -4.63 22.06
CA ALA A 280 18.80 -3.68 21.77
C ALA A 280 18.50 -2.79 20.54
N GLU A 281 17.82 -3.32 19.53
CA GLU A 281 17.40 -2.53 18.37
C GLU A 281 16.27 -1.56 18.70
N PHE A 282 15.31 -1.96 19.54
CA PHE A 282 14.31 -1.04 20.08
C PHE A 282 14.95 0.07 20.92
N GLU A 283 15.93 -0.27 21.76
CA GLU A 283 16.67 0.71 22.55
C GLU A 283 17.44 1.69 21.66
N LYS A 284 18.13 1.19 20.64
CA LYS A 284 18.83 2.05 19.67
C LYS A 284 17.86 2.97 18.94
N ALA A 285 16.70 2.46 18.49
CA ALA A 285 15.67 3.28 17.87
C ALA A 285 15.16 4.37 18.83
N TYR A 286 14.91 4.00 20.10
CA TYR A 286 14.47 4.93 21.13
C TYR A 286 15.49 6.05 21.33
N GLU A 287 16.78 5.73 21.52
CA GLU A 287 17.83 6.72 21.76
C GLU A 287 18.01 7.68 20.58
N LEU A 288 17.96 7.17 19.34
CA LEU A 288 18.08 8.00 18.14
C LEU A 288 16.86 8.89 17.87
N SER A 289 15.70 8.56 18.44
CA SER A 289 14.45 9.31 18.26
C SER A 289 14.24 10.42 19.31
N ARG A 290 15.17 10.62 20.24
CA ARG A 290 15.03 11.63 21.29
C ARG A 290 15.27 13.05 20.74
N PRO A 291 14.45 14.03 21.14
CA PRO A 291 14.63 15.45 20.77
C PRO A 291 15.87 16.07 21.43
#